data_AF-A0A841L0F2-F1
#
_entry.id   AF-A0A841L0F2-F1
#
_cell.length_a   1.000
_cell.length_b   1.000
_cell.length_c   1.000
_cell.angle_alpha   90.00
_cell.angle_beta   90.00
_cell.angle_gamma   90.00
#
_symmetry.space_group_name_H-M   'P 1'
#
loop_
_entity.id
_entity.type
_entity.pdbx_description
1 polymer ?
#
loop_
_entity_poly.entity_id
_entity_poly.type
_entity_poly.pdbx_seq_one_letter_code
_entity_poly.pdbx_strand_id
1 'polypeptide(L)'
;MKRIDRTKAIVFIIVRLSIIIAAAVAVINKNWTYLVMSILTLLVMLLPSISEKKLKLDFPSEFDIVVVLFIYAALFLGELNSFYDRFWWWDTMLHNFSGLILGNIGYALVSYLNGNNNINIHLSPKFVALFSFCFALSAGTFWKSMNFQWTHFSASICSGQALMIR
;
A
#
# COMPACT_ATOMS: atom_id res chain seq x y z
N MET A 1 -26.54 0.71 9.84
CA MET A 1 -25.23 0.89 9.18
C MET A 1 -24.90 2.37 9.23
N LYS A 2 -23.75 2.77 9.80
CA LYS A 2 -23.37 4.21 9.80
C LYS A 2 -23.15 4.65 8.35
N ARG A 3 -23.36 5.93 8.05
CA ARG A 3 -23.18 6.48 6.69
C ARG A 3 -21.78 6.16 6.12
N ILE A 4 -20.77 6.20 6.98
CA ILE A 4 -19.36 5.92 6.62
C ILE A 4 -19.15 4.47 6.15
N ASP A 5 -19.80 3.49 6.79
CA ASP A 5 -19.69 2.07 6.43
C ASP A 5 -20.27 1.79 5.04
N ARG A 6 -21.35 2.51 4.69
CA ARG A 6 -21.95 2.43 3.35
C ARG A 6 -21.00 3.02 2.30
N THR A 7 -20.40 4.17 2.59
CA THR A 7 -19.41 4.79 1.69
C THR A 7 -18.23 3.85 1.47
N LYS A 8 -17.69 3.24 2.54
CA LYS A 8 -16.61 2.25 2.43
C LYS A 8 -16.96 1.11 1.48
N ALA A 9 -18.12 0.50 1.69
CA ALA A 9 -18.59 -0.61 0.85
C ALA A 9 -18.71 -0.19 -0.63
N ILE A 10 -19.30 0.97 -0.91
CA ILE A 10 -19.46 1.48 -2.28
C ILE A 10 -18.09 1.71 -2.94
N VAL A 11 -17.17 2.39 -2.26
CA VAL A 11 -15.82 2.65 -2.79
C VAL A 11 -15.10 1.34 -3.12
N PHE A 12 -15.15 0.37 -2.21
CA PHE A 12 -14.48 -0.93 -2.39
C PHE A 12 -15.08 -1.70 -3.56
N ILE A 13 -16.41 -1.69 -3.71
CA ILE A 13 -17.08 -2.34 -4.82
C ILE A 13 -16.67 -1.70 -6.15
N ILE A 14 -16.74 -0.37 -6.26
CA ILE A 14 -16.40 0.35 -7.50
C ILE A 14 -14.95 0.07 -7.90
N VAL A 15 -14.02 0.20 -6.97
CA VAL A 15 -12.58 -0.04 -7.21
C VAL A 15 -12.30 -1.48 -7.62
N ARG A 16 -12.91 -2.47 -6.95
CA ARG A 16 -12.70 -3.88 -7.30
C ARG A 16 -13.33 -4.22 -8.63
N LEU A 17 -14.52 -3.71 -8.92
CA LEU A 17 -15.18 -3.93 -10.21
C LEU A 17 -14.36 -3.34 -11.37
N SER A 18 -13.77 -2.16 -11.22
CA SER A 18 -12.93 -1.58 -12.29
C SER A 18 -11.71 -2.47 -12.59
N ILE A 19 -11.06 -3.03 -11.57
CA ILE A 19 -9.93 -3.96 -11.75
C ILE A 19 -10.38 -5.29 -12.35
N ILE A 20 -11.53 -5.83 -11.94
CA ILE A 20 -12.08 -7.08 -12.50
C ILE A 20 -12.39 -6.90 -13.99
N ILE A 21 -12.98 -5.76 -14.38
CA ILE A 21 -13.24 -5.44 -15.79
C ILE A 21 -11.91 -5.36 -16.55
N ALA A 22 -10.89 -4.69 -16.00
CA ALA A 22 -9.57 -4.62 -16.62
C ALA A 22 -8.92 -6.00 -16.79
N ALA A 23 -9.07 -6.89 -15.80
CA ALA A 23 -8.60 -8.27 -15.89
C ALA A 23 -9.33 -9.04 -17.01
N ALA A 24 -10.64 -8.87 -17.15
CA ALA A 24 -11.41 -9.50 -18.23
C ALA A 24 -10.98 -8.99 -19.62
N VAL A 25 -10.75 -7.68 -19.75
CA VAL A 25 -10.20 -7.06 -20.97
C VAL A 25 -8.80 -7.60 -21.28
N ALA A 26 -7.96 -7.79 -20.27
CA ALA A 26 -6.62 -8.36 -20.43
C ALA A 26 -6.66 -9.79 -21.00
N VAL A 27 -7.62 -10.61 -20.59
CA VAL A 27 -7.83 -11.97 -21.14
C VAL A 27 -8.20 -11.90 -22.63
N ILE A 28 -9.13 -11.02 -23.00
CA ILE A 28 -9.56 -10.83 -24.40
C ILE A 28 -8.37 -10.41 -25.27
N ASN A 29 -7.54 -9.50 -24.76
CA ASN A 29 -6.36 -8.99 -25.45
C ASN A 29 -5.14 -9.92 -25.36
N LYS A 30 -5.25 -11.08 -24.70
CA LYS A 30 -4.14 -12.02 -24.42
C LYS A 30 -2.93 -11.34 -23.73
N ASN A 31 -3.18 -10.28 -22.96
CA ASN A 31 -2.15 -9.58 -22.21
C ASN A 31 -2.00 -10.20 -20.81
N TRP A 32 -1.20 -11.26 -20.74
CA TRP A 32 -0.96 -12.01 -19.51
C TRP A 32 -0.33 -11.18 -18.40
N THR A 33 0.55 -10.23 -18.74
CA THR A 33 1.17 -9.32 -17.76
C THR A 33 0.11 -8.47 -17.06
N TYR A 34 -0.79 -7.86 -17.84
CA TYR A 34 -1.89 -7.06 -17.29
C TYR A 34 -2.84 -7.89 -16.41
N LEU A 35 -3.11 -9.13 -16.82
CA LEU A 35 -3.95 -10.06 -16.04
C LEU A 35 -3.31 -10.37 -14.68
N VAL A 36 -2.03 -10.79 -14.68
CA VAL A 36 -1.29 -11.12 -13.45
C VAL A 36 -1.23 -9.91 -12.52
N MET A 37 -0.89 -8.73 -13.05
CA MET A 37 -0.82 -7.51 -12.25
C MET A 37 -2.19 -7.09 -11.68
N SER A 38 -3.27 -7.30 -12.43
CA SER A 38 -4.64 -7.04 -11.94
C SER A 38 -5.02 -7.98 -10.79
N ILE A 39 -4.69 -9.27 -10.91
CA ILE A 39 -4.92 -10.26 -9.86
C ILE A 39 -4.09 -9.93 -8.62
N LEU A 40 -2.80 -9.62 -8.78
CA LEU A 40 -1.92 -9.23 -7.67
C LEU A 40 -2.46 -7.98 -6.97
N THR A 41 -2.92 -6.98 -7.72
CA THR A 41 -3.54 -5.77 -7.16
C THR A 41 -4.76 -6.12 -6.31
N LEU A 42 -5.66 -6.99 -6.79
CA LEU A 42 -6.82 -7.44 -6.02
C LEU A 42 -6.42 -8.17 -4.74
N LEU A 43 -5.38 -9.02 -4.79
CA LEU A 43 -4.87 -9.73 -3.61
C LEU A 43 -4.27 -8.75 -2.58
N VAL A 44 -3.49 -7.77 -3.02
CA VAL A 44 -2.90 -6.74 -2.15
C VAL A 44 -3.99 -5.91 -1.47
N MET A 45 -5.11 -5.63 -2.14
CA MET A 45 -6.26 -4.94 -1.55
C MET A 45 -6.97 -5.72 -0.43
N LEU A 46 -6.66 -7.01 -0.24
CA LEU A 46 -7.18 -7.80 0.89
C LEU A 46 -6.30 -7.66 2.15
N LEU A 47 -5.05 -7.20 2.01
CA LEU A 47 -4.10 -7.09 3.11
C LEU A 47 -4.59 -6.22 4.28
N PRO A 48 -5.25 -5.06 4.07
CA PRO A 48 -5.76 -4.26 5.19
C PRO A 48 -6.73 -5.06 6.07
N SER A 49 -7.74 -5.69 5.44
CA SER A 49 -8.75 -6.48 6.15
C SER A 49 -8.20 -7.74 6.83
N ILE A 50 -7.13 -8.34 6.28
CA ILE A 50 -6.45 -9.46 6.92
C ILE A 50 -5.66 -8.98 8.14
N SER A 51 -4.98 -7.84 8.02
CA SER A 51 -4.16 -7.25 9.08
C SER A 51 -4.99 -6.85 10.29
N GLU A 52 -6.14 -6.20 10.07
CA GLU A 52 -7.11 -5.86 11.13
C GLU A 52 -7.52 -7.08 11.96
N LYS A 53 -7.94 -8.15 11.28
CA LYS A 53 -8.38 -9.39 11.94
C LYS A 53 -7.27 -10.06 12.72
N LYS A 54 -6.05 -10.08 12.18
CA LYS A 54 -4.90 -10.72 12.85
C LYS A 54 -4.40 -9.92 14.04
N LEU A 55 -4.32 -8.60 13.91
CA LEU A 55 -3.78 -7.72 14.94
C LEU A 55 -4.83 -7.31 15.97
N LYS A 56 -6.12 -7.64 15.76
CA LYS A 56 -7.25 -7.19 16.59
C LYS A 56 -7.28 -5.66 16.77
N LEU A 57 -6.77 -4.95 15.77
CA LEU A 57 -6.82 -3.50 15.68
C LEU A 57 -8.06 -3.13 14.88
N ASP A 58 -8.95 -2.36 15.48
CA ASP A 58 -10.15 -1.85 14.82
C ASP A 58 -9.80 -0.47 14.25
N PHE A 59 -9.44 -0.41 12.96
CA PHE A 59 -9.15 0.86 12.31
C PHE A 59 -10.46 1.57 11.92
N PRO A 60 -10.49 2.91 11.98
CA PRO A 60 -11.64 3.66 11.49
C PRO A 60 -11.85 3.41 9.99
N SER A 61 -13.10 3.32 9.56
CA SER A 61 -13.47 3.05 8.16
C SER A 61 -12.88 4.06 7.16
N GLU A 62 -12.59 5.27 7.63
CA GLU A 62 -11.89 6.33 6.89
C GLU A 62 -10.47 5.91 6.51
N PHE A 63 -9.74 5.29 7.44
CA PHE A 63 -8.36 4.85 7.20
C PHE A 63 -8.32 3.72 6.17
N ASP A 64 -9.23 2.76 6.28
CA ASP A 64 -9.44 1.69 5.30
C ASP A 64 -9.62 2.21 3.87
N ILE A 65 -10.49 3.23 3.72
CA ILE A 65 -10.74 3.86 2.43
C ILE A 65 -9.45 4.48 1.89
N VAL A 66 -8.71 5.22 2.72
CA VAL A 66 -7.44 5.84 2.31
C VAL A 66 -6.43 4.79 1.85
N VAL A 67 -6.28 3.69 2.58
CA VAL A 67 -5.33 2.61 2.22
C VAL A 67 -5.74 1.93 0.91
N VAL A 68 -7.02 1.62 0.72
CA VAL A 68 -7.49 0.99 -0.54
C VAL A 68 -7.34 1.93 -1.74
N LEU A 69 -7.65 3.22 -1.58
CA LEU A 69 -7.44 4.22 -2.62
C LEU A 69 -5.95 4.41 -2.93
N PHE A 70 -5.08 4.38 -1.91
CA PHE A 70 -3.64 4.42 -2.10
C PHE A 70 -3.15 3.22 -2.92
N ILE A 71 -3.56 2.00 -2.58
CA ILE A 71 -3.21 0.78 -3.32
C ILE A 71 -3.71 0.86 -4.77
N TYR A 72 -4.94 1.33 -4.98
CA TYR A 72 -5.50 1.52 -6.32
C TYR A 72 -4.69 2.54 -7.12
N ALA A 73 -4.36 3.68 -6.52
CA ALA A 73 -3.60 4.74 -7.17
C ALA A 73 -2.16 4.31 -7.49
N ALA A 74 -1.51 3.54 -6.61
CA ALA A 74 -0.14 3.09 -6.80
C ALA A 74 -0.01 1.94 -7.81
N LEU A 75 -0.83 0.89 -7.69
CA LEU A 75 -0.70 -0.33 -8.50
C LEU A 75 -1.55 -0.28 -9.77
N PHE A 76 -2.82 0.11 -9.65
CA PHE A 76 -3.70 0.08 -10.81
C PHE A 76 -3.52 1.31 -11.70
N LEU A 77 -3.57 2.51 -11.12
CA LEU A 77 -3.37 3.72 -11.90
C LEU A 77 -1.89 3.94 -12.22
N GLY A 78 -1.03 3.86 -11.20
CA GLY A 78 0.43 4.06 -11.31
C GLY A 78 1.08 3.09 -12.28
N GLU A 79 1.20 1.83 -11.88
CA GLU A 79 1.93 0.80 -12.63
C GLU A 79 1.17 0.36 -13.89
N LEU A 80 -0.03 -0.20 -13.72
CA LEU A 80 -0.79 -0.78 -14.82
C LEU A 80 -1.13 0.28 -15.88
N ASN A 81 -1.69 1.42 -15.47
CA ASN A 81 -2.11 2.47 -16.40
C ASN A 81 -1.03 3.54 -16.65
N SER A 82 0.23 3.33 -16.27
CA SER A 82 1.36 4.23 -16.54
C SER A 82 1.17 5.67 -16.03
N PHE A 83 0.47 5.88 -14.91
CA PHE A 83 0.36 7.23 -14.33
C PHE A 83 1.70 7.78 -13.85
N TYR A 84 2.65 6.91 -13.45
CA TYR A 84 4.00 7.33 -13.07
C TYR A 84 4.72 8.06 -14.20
N ASP A 85 4.54 7.63 -15.44
CA ASP A 85 5.17 8.26 -16.61
C ASP A 85 4.39 9.47 -17.11
N ARG A 86 3.06 9.45 -16.98
CA ARG A 86 2.18 10.50 -17.53
C ARG A 86 2.09 11.74 -16.67
N PHE A 87 2.18 11.58 -15.35
CA PHE A 87 1.98 12.68 -14.41
C PHE A 87 3.18 12.81 -13.47
N TRP A 88 4.01 13.84 -13.71
CA TRP A 88 5.26 14.07 -12.97
C TRP A 88 5.09 14.18 -11.45
N TRP A 89 3.91 14.60 -10.98
CA TRP A 89 3.61 14.76 -9.55
C TRP A 89 3.07 13.47 -8.90
N TRP A 90 2.73 12.45 -9.68
CA TRP A 90 2.02 11.25 -9.20
C TRP A 90 2.82 10.49 -8.14
N ASP A 91 4.09 10.22 -8.43
CA ASP A 91 4.99 9.53 -7.51
C ASP A 91 5.20 10.32 -6.22
N THR A 92 5.39 11.64 -6.34
CA THR A 92 5.57 12.51 -5.16
C THR A 92 4.31 12.55 -4.31
N MET A 93 3.13 12.63 -4.92
CA MET A 93 1.86 12.58 -4.20
C MET A 93 1.72 11.26 -3.43
N LEU A 94 1.97 10.13 -4.09
CA LEU A 94 1.90 8.81 -3.44
C LEU A 94 2.92 8.69 -2.29
N HIS A 95 4.13 9.19 -2.45
CA HIS A 95 5.12 9.20 -1.36
C HIS A 95 4.67 10.01 -0.14
N ASN A 96 3.96 11.13 -0.35
CA ASN A 96 3.39 11.89 0.77
C ASN A 96 2.29 11.10 1.49
N PHE A 97 1.37 10.50 0.73
CA PHE A 97 0.29 9.68 1.31
C PHE A 97 0.82 8.44 2.02
N SER A 98 1.84 7.77 1.48
CA SER A 98 2.45 6.61 2.14
C SER A 98 3.08 7.00 3.47
N GLY A 99 3.74 8.16 3.54
CA GLY A 99 4.26 8.73 4.79
C GLY A 99 3.15 8.96 5.84
N LEU A 100 2.01 9.52 5.43
CA LEU A 100 0.85 9.72 6.33
C LEU A 100 0.26 8.39 6.81
N ILE A 101 0.11 7.41 5.92
CA ILE A 101 -0.40 6.07 6.26
C ILE A 101 0.55 5.40 7.27
N LEU A 102 1.85 5.40 7.00
CA LEU A 102 2.86 4.82 7.90
C LEU A 102 2.92 5.54 9.25
N GLY A 103 2.77 6.87 9.26
CA GLY A 103 2.67 7.65 10.50
C GLY A 103 1.46 7.26 11.34
N ASN A 104 0.31 7.04 10.70
CA ASN A 104 -0.90 6.59 11.39
C ASN A 104 -0.76 5.15 11.92
N ILE A 105 -0.08 4.27 11.19
CA ILE A 105 0.28 2.92 11.66
C ILE A 105 1.21 3.00 12.88
N GLY A 106 2.23 3.86 12.85
CA GLY A 106 3.12 4.09 13.99
C GLY A 106 2.38 4.63 15.21
N TYR A 107 1.41 5.53 15.00
CA TYR A 107 0.53 6.02 16.06
C TYR A 107 -0.34 4.91 16.66
N ALA A 108 -0.97 4.10 15.80
CA ALA A 108 -1.82 2.99 16.24
C ALA A 108 -1.03 1.94 17.02
N LEU A 109 0.21 1.65 16.61
CA LEU A 109 1.10 0.73 17.31
C LEU A 109 1.38 1.19 18.75
N VAL A 110 1.77 2.45 18.93
CA VAL A 110 2.06 2.99 20.28
C VAL A 110 0.78 3.11 21.11
N SER A 111 -0.33 3.53 20.48
CA SER A 111 -1.62 3.64 21.17
C SER A 111 -2.11 2.28 21.68
N TYR A 112 -1.92 1.23 20.90
CA TYR A 112 -2.21 -0.14 21.30
C TYR A 112 -1.34 -0.60 22.47
N LEU A 113 -0.04 -0.29 22.45
CA LEU A 113 0.88 -0.61 23.55
C LEU A 113 0.56 0.17 24.83
N ASN A 114 0.27 1.46 24.72
CA ASN A 114 -0.09 2.32 25.86
C ASN A 114 -1.45 1.92 26.49
N GLY A 115 -2.37 1.38 25.69
CA GLY A 115 -3.69 0.96 26.16
C GLY A 115 -3.74 -0.44 26.76
N ASN A 116 -2.64 -1.20 26.70
CA ASN A 116 -2.60 -2.55 27.23
C ASN A 116 -2.22 -2.53 28.71
N ASN A 117 -3.16 -2.86 29.59
CA ASN A 117 -2.96 -2.85 31.06
C ASN A 117 -1.83 -3.77 31.55
N ASN A 118 -1.40 -4.75 30.75
CA ASN A 118 -0.26 -5.62 31.07
C ASN A 118 1.10 -4.99 30.72
N ILE A 119 1.10 -3.85 30.03
CA ILE A 119 2.28 -3.14 29.55
C ILE A 119 2.25 -1.74 30.19
N ASN A 120 3.07 -1.52 31.21
CA ASN A 120 3.17 -0.24 31.95
C ASN A 120 3.92 0.84 31.15
N ILE A 121 3.48 1.13 29.92
CA ILE A 121 4.06 2.15 29.05
C ILE A 121 3.05 3.30 28.94
N HIS A 122 3.38 4.43 29.56
CA HIS A 122 2.61 5.68 29.44
C HIS A 122 3.45 6.75 28.75
N LEU A 123 3.40 6.77 27.42
CA LEU A 123 4.14 7.74 26.64
C LEU A 123 3.35 9.05 26.48
N SER A 124 4.05 10.18 26.62
CA SER A 124 3.43 11.51 26.42
C SER A 124 3.01 11.69 24.95
N PRO A 125 1.96 12.49 24.67
CA PRO A 125 1.50 12.75 23.29
C PRO A 125 2.61 13.28 22.35
N LYS A 126 3.55 14.07 22.89
CA LYS A 126 4.70 14.58 22.14
C LYS A 126 5.63 13.45 21.70
N PHE A 127 5.88 12.48 22.59
CA PHE A 127 6.70 11.32 22.28
C PHE A 127 6.03 10.42 21.25
N VAL A 128 4.71 10.20 21.38
CA VAL A 128 3.94 9.43 20.39
C VAL A 128 4.04 10.07 19.01
N ALA A 129 3.85 11.39 18.90
CA ALA A 129 3.97 12.11 17.62
C ALA A 129 5.38 11.99 17.02
N LEU A 130 6.42 12.17 17.84
CA LEU A 130 7.81 12.01 17.40
C LEU A 130 8.11 10.58 16.95
N PHE A 131 7.64 9.58 17.71
CA PHE A 131 7.78 8.17 17.34
C PHE A 131 7.10 7.89 16.01
N SER A 132 5.83 8.28 15.83
CA SER A 132 5.08 8.08 14.59
C SER A 132 5.78 8.72 13.39
N PHE A 133 6.33 9.91 13.56
CA PHE A 133 7.10 10.60 12.51
C PHE A 133 8.38 9.85 12.16
N CYS A 134 9.20 9.48 13.16
CA CYS A 134 10.44 8.74 12.94
C CYS A 134 10.17 7.34 12.36
N PHE A 135 9.10 6.68 12.81
CA PHE A 135 8.65 5.39 12.28
C PHE A 135 8.31 5.51 10.79
N ALA A 136 7.52 6.52 10.40
CA ALA A 136 7.17 6.75 9.01
C ALA A 136 8.40 6.99 8.12
N LEU A 137 9.34 7.83 8.57
CA LEU A 137 10.61 8.08 7.86
C LEU A 137 11.45 6.80 7.72
N SER A 138 11.56 6.02 8.80
CA SER A 138 12.37 4.80 8.82
C SER A 138 11.77 3.73 7.92
N ALA A 139 10.47 3.50 8.00
CA ALA A 139 9.76 2.54 7.16
C ALA A 139 9.80 2.94 5.67
N GLY A 140 9.62 4.23 5.37
CA GLY A 140 9.75 4.76 4.00
C GLY A 140 11.18 4.60 3.44
N THR A 141 12.19 4.87 4.26
CA THR A 141 13.60 4.66 3.88
C THR A 141 13.90 3.18 3.65
N PHE A 142 13.43 2.30 4.54
CA PHE A 142 13.57 0.85 4.40
C PHE A 142 12.93 0.35 3.10
N TRP A 143 11.71 0.79 2.80
CA TRP A 143 11.02 0.47 1.55
C TRP A 143 11.84 0.88 0.32
N LYS A 144 12.39 2.10 0.32
CA LYS A 144 13.23 2.59 -0.78
C LYS A 144 14.50 1.76 -0.95
N SER A 145 15.14 1.37 0.16
CA SER A 145 16.33 0.51 0.14
C SER A 145 16.02 -0.88 -0.41
N MET A 146 14.86 -1.46 -0.11
CA MET A 146 14.43 -2.73 -0.70
C MET A 146 14.22 -2.60 -2.22
N ASN A 147 13.54 -1.54 -2.68
CA ASN A 147 13.32 -1.33 -4.10
C ASN A 147 14.63 -1.11 -4.87
N PHE A 148 15.54 -0.32 -4.31
CA PHE A 148 16.87 -0.13 -4.90
C PHE A 148 17.58 -1.47 -5.08
N GLN A 149 17.60 -2.31 -4.05
CA GLN A 149 18.19 -3.66 -4.13
C GLN A 149 17.50 -4.53 -5.18
N TRP A 150 16.16 -4.54 -5.23
CA TRP A 150 15.41 -5.29 -6.25
C TRP A 150 15.77 -4.85 -7.66
N THR A 151 15.78 -3.55 -7.94
CA THR A 151 16.15 -3.02 -9.26
C THR A 151 17.57 -3.40 -9.64
N HIS A 152 18.53 -3.27 -8.72
CA HIS A 152 19.92 -3.68 -8.95
C HIS A 152 20.07 -5.18 -9.20
N PHE A 153 19.33 -6.01 -8.46
CA PHE A 153 19.31 -7.46 -8.64
C PHE A 153 18.69 -7.87 -9.98
N SER A 154 17.57 -7.26 -10.36
CA SER A 154 16.95 -7.51 -11.67
C SER A 154 17.88 -7.09 -12.82
N ALA A 155 18.58 -5.97 -12.68
CA ALA A 155 19.57 -5.52 -13.67
C ALA A 155 20.76 -6.48 -13.79
N SER A 156 21.28 -6.99 -12.67
CA SER A 156 22.42 -7.92 -12.68
C SER A 156 22.09 -9.26 -13.34
N ILE A 157 20.88 -9.78 -13.14
CA ILE A 157 20.37 -10.98 -13.83
C ILE A 157 20.33 -10.76 -15.35
N CYS A 158 19.79 -9.63 -15.80
CA CYS A 158 19.74 -9.29 -17.23
C CYS A 158 21.15 -9.16 -17.84
N SER A 159 22.09 -8.50 -17.15
CA SER A 159 23.47 -8.38 -17.64
C SER A 159 24.23 -9.71 -17.64
N GLY A 160 23.98 -10.58 -16.67
CA GLY A 160 24.59 -11.91 -16.59
C GLY A 160 24.08 -12.84 -17.70
N GLN A 161 22.82 -12.73 -18.09
CA GLN A 161 22.28 -13.44 -19.25
C GLN A 161 22.87 -12.90 -20.56
N ALA A 162 23.01 -11.58 -20.72
CA ALA A 162 23.57 -10.97 -21.94
C ALA A 162 25.04 -11.37 -22.24
N LEU A 163 25.82 -11.75 -21.22
CA LEU A 163 27.20 -12.24 -21.38
C LEU A 163 27.28 -13.73 -21.76
N MET A 164 26.24 -14.53 -21.50
CA MET A 164 26.18 -15.96 -21.82
C MET A 164 25.66 -16.27 -23.24
N ILE A 165 25.18 -15.25 -23.96
CA ILE A 165 24.67 -15.36 -25.35
C ILE A 165 25.63 -14.74 -26.37
N ARG A 166 26.87 -14.43 -25.98
CA ARG A 166 27.96 -13.96 -26.84
C ARG A 166 29.10 -14.94 -26.90
#